data_AF-A0A7Y0VBN8-F1
#
_entry.id   AF-A0A7Y0VBN8-F1
#
_cell.length_a   1.000
_cell.length_b   1.000
_cell.length_c   1.000
_cell.angle_alpha   90.00
_cell.angle_beta   90.00
_cell.angle_gamma   90.00
#
_symmetry.space_group_name_H-M   'P 1'
#
loop_
_entity.id
_entity.type
_entity.pdbx_description
1 polymer ?
#
loop_
_entity_poly.entity_id
_entity_poly.type
_entity_poly.pdbx_seq_one_letter_code
_entity_poly.pdbx_strand_id
1 'polypeptide(L)' 'MQVYLKEDGSLASGWLTTNDNTYYFDSNSSPYPALVTSQLKEIDGKSYCFGNSGALLKNQTFNLKGKNTKQMKREL' A
#
# COMPACT_ATOMS: atom_id res chain seq x y z
N MET A 1 3.04 15.46 -0.01
CA MET A 1 2.36 14.76 -1.13
C MET A 1 3.43 14.21 -2.04
N GLN A 2 3.49 12.89 -2.25
CA GLN A 2 4.43 12.28 -3.22
C GLN A 2 3.65 11.90 -4.48
N VAL A 3 4.20 12.27 -5.63
CA VAL A 3 3.70 11.94 -6.97
C VAL A 3 4.79 11.16 -7.71
N TYR A 4 4.40 10.26 -8.61
CA TYR A 4 5.35 9.48 -9.39
C TYR A 4 5.12 9.73 -10.87
N LEU A 5 6.15 10.21 -11.57
CA LEU A 5 6.13 10.38 -13.02
C LEU A 5 6.69 9.11 -13.65
N LYS A 6 5.90 8.46 -14.49
CA LYS A 6 6.32 7.31 -15.28
C LYS A 6 7.20 7.77 -16.45
N GLU A 7 7.89 6.82 -17.07
CA GLU A 7 8.77 7.09 -18.23
C GLU A 7 8.04 7.69 -19.43
N ASP A 8 6.74 7.39 -19.57
CA ASP A 8 5.86 7.95 -20.62
C ASP A 8 5.39 9.39 -20.34
N GLY A 9 5.83 10.00 -19.24
CA GLY A 9 5.43 11.34 -18.82
C GLY A 9 4.04 11.40 -18.15
N SER A 10 3.38 10.26 -17.95
CA SER A 10 2.12 10.18 -17.19
C SER A 10 2.36 10.05 -15.69
N LEU A 11 1.40 10.52 -14.88
CA LEU A 11 1.43 10.30 -13.43
C LEU A 11 0.97 8.88 -13.09
N ALA A 12 1.61 8.27 -12.07
CA ALA A 12 1.11 7.04 -11.49
C ALA A 12 -0.23 7.29 -10.80
N SER A 13 -1.19 6.42 -11.09
CA SER A 13 -2.53 6.43 -10.52
C SER A 13 -2.96 5.00 -10.26
N GLY A 14 -3.59 4.76 -9.11
CA GLY A 14 -3.98 3.42 -8.68
C GLY A 14 -2.79 2.58 -8.20
N TRP A 15 -2.87 1.27 -8.41
CA TRP A 15 -1.88 0.31 -7.92
C TRP A 15 -0.59 0.35 -8.72
N LEU A 16 0.55 0.41 -8.03
CA LEU A 16 1.89 0.29 -8.62
C LEU A 16 2.67 -0.77 -7.87
N THR A 17 3.28 -1.73 -8.56
CA THR A 17 4.16 -2.73 -7.93
C THR A 17 5.56 -2.63 -8.54
N THR A 18 6.56 -2.50 -7.68
CA THR A 18 7.98 -2.39 -8.07
C THR A 18 8.84 -3.14 -7.05
N ASN A 19 9.75 -4.01 -7.53
CA ASN A 19 10.70 -4.74 -6.68
C ASN A 19 10.04 -5.32 -5.40
N ASP A 20 8.97 -6.10 -5.58
CA ASP A 20 8.13 -6.74 -4.55
C ASP A 20 7.25 -5.83 -3.68
N ASN A 21 7.50 -4.52 -3.66
CA ASN A 21 6.67 -3.57 -2.94
C ASN A 21 5.47 -3.13 -3.79
N THR A 22 4.31 -3.02 -3.15
CA THR A 22 3.09 -2.51 -3.79
C THR A 22 2.73 -1.17 -3.17
N TYR A 23 2.38 -0.20 -3.98
CA TYR A 23 2.02 1.17 -3.63
C TYR A 23 0.66 1.50 -4.21
N TYR A 24 0.00 2.51 -3.66
CA TYR A 24 -1.27 3.00 -4.20
C TYR A 24 -1.27 4.52 -4.30
N PHE A 25 -1.56 5.02 -5.51
CA PHE A 25 -1.70 6.44 -5.80
C PHE A 25 -3.19 6.78 -5.88
N ASP A 26 -3.71 7.49 -4.89
CA ASP A 26 -5.11 7.85 -4.82
C ASP A 26 -5.43 8.94 -5.84
N SER A 27 -6.17 8.56 -6.89
CA SER A 27 -6.62 9.45 -7.96
C SER A 27 -7.60 10.51 -7.50
N ASN A 28 -8.22 10.34 -6.32
CA ASN A 28 -9.10 11.36 -5.75
C ASN A 28 -8.32 12.48 -5.04
N SER A 29 -7.01 12.35 -4.91
CA SER A 29 -6.16 13.42 -4.42
C SER A 29 -6.16 14.57 -5.42
N SER A 30 -6.39 15.79 -4.93
CA SER A 30 -6.38 17.00 -5.74
C SER A 30 -5.12 17.81 -5.44
N PRO A 31 -4.42 18.37 -6.44
CA PRO A 31 -4.76 18.39 -7.88
C PRO A 31 -4.30 17.17 -8.67
N TYR A 32 -3.50 16.29 -8.09
CA TYR A 32 -2.90 15.14 -8.77
C TYR A 32 -3.01 13.86 -7.94
N PRO A 33 -3.00 12.68 -8.58
CA PRO A 33 -2.90 11.41 -7.89
C PRO A 33 -1.70 11.40 -6.94
N ALA A 34 -1.93 11.04 -5.68
CA ALA A 34 -0.90 11.09 -4.64
C ALA A 34 -0.72 9.74 -3.95
N LEU A 35 0.54 9.43 -3.61
CA LEU A 35 0.88 8.22 -2.86
C LEU A 35 0.18 8.20 -1.50
N VAL A 36 -0.48 7.08 -1.21
CA VAL A 36 -1.05 6.79 0.11
C VAL A 36 0.05 6.30 1.05
N THR A 37 0.22 6.96 2.20
CA THR A 37 1.23 6.64 3.22
C THR A 37 0.64 6.70 4.62
N SER A 38 1.14 5.87 5.54
CA SER A 38 0.81 5.93 6.98
C SER A 38 -0.68 5.91 7.32
N GLN A 39 -1.49 5.19 6.52
CA GLN A 39 -2.93 5.14 6.71
C GLN A 39 -3.54 3.81 6.26
N LEU A 40 -4.73 3.53 6.79
CA LEU A 40 -5.62 2.51 6.28
C LEU A 40 -6.51 3.14 5.19
N LYS A 41 -6.57 2.52 4.02
CA LYS A 41 -7.35 2.98 2.88
C LYS A 41 -8.26 1.85 2.41
N GLU A 42 -9.53 2.17 2.23
CA GLU A 42 -10.47 1.28 1.56
C GLU A 42 -10.39 1.48 0.04
N ILE A 43 -10.22 0.38 -0.69
CA ILE A 43 -10.11 0.34 -2.15
C ILE A 43 -10.94 -0.86 -2.61
N ASP A 44 -11.95 -0.62 -3.45
CA ASP A 44 -12.88 -1.65 -3.96
C ASP A 44 -13.48 -2.56 -2.87
N GLY A 45 -13.91 -1.96 -1.75
CA GLY A 45 -14.53 -2.69 -0.63
C GLY A 45 -13.56 -3.54 0.20
N LYS A 46 -12.24 -3.39 -0.01
CA LYS A 46 -11.20 -4.05 0.77
C LYS A 46 -10.33 -3.02 1.48
N SER A 47 -10.01 -3.26 2.75
CA SER A 47 -9.10 -2.41 3.52
C SER A 47 -7.65 -2.80 3.32
N TYR A 48 -6.82 -1.80 3.02
CA TYR A 48 -5.38 -1.93 2.83
C TYR A 48 -4.64 -0.98 3.76
N CYS A 49 -3.58 -1.45 4.40
CA CYS A 49 -2.76 -0.63 5.30
C CYS A 49 -1.43 -0.30 4.64
N PHE A 50 -1.09 0.98 4.59
CA PHE A 50 0.14 1.48 3.98
C PHE A 50 1.08 2.02 5.06
N GLY A 51 2.34 1.61 5.00
CA GLY A 51 3.38 2.07 5.92
C GLY A 51 3.84 3.50 5.63
N ASN A 52 4.82 3.97 6.41
CA ASN A 52 5.39 5.30 6.26
C ASN A 52 6.11 5.51 4.92
N SER A 53 6.61 4.44 4.30
CA SER A 53 7.18 4.46 2.96
C SER A 53 6.12 4.43 1.84
N GLY A 54 4.84 4.33 2.17
CA GLY A 54 3.75 4.10 1.22
C GLY A 54 3.67 2.68 0.67
N ALA A 55 4.58 1.80 1.09
CA ALA A 55 4.49 0.38 0.76
C ALA A 55 3.30 -0.24 1.50
N LEU A 56 2.51 -1.02 0.76
CA LEU A 56 1.44 -1.85 1.27
C LEU A 56 2.03 -2.85 2.26
N LEU A 57 1.50 -2.86 3.46
CA LEU A 57 1.83 -3.84 4.50
C LEU A 57 1.15 -5.17 4.16
N LYS A 58 1.64 -5.86 3.11
CA LYS A 58 1.20 -7.20 2.72
C LYS A 58 2.18 -8.23 3.28
N ASN A 59 1.65 -9.33 3.81
CA ASN A 59 2.39 -10.55 4.15
C ASN A 59 3.76 -10.30 4.84
N GLN A 60 3.84 -9.30 5.72
CA GLN A 60 5.07 -9.04 6.48
C GLN A 60 5.24 -10.20 7.44
N THR A 61 6.06 -11.18 7.05
CA THR A 61 6.69 -12.07 8.02
C THR A 61 7.62 -11.19 8.83
N PHE A 62 7.10 -10.64 9.93
CA PHE A 62 7.94 -10.04 10.94
C PHE A 62 8.88 -11.16 11.42
N ASN A 63 10.10 -11.21 10.87
CA ASN A 63 11.21 -11.89 11.52
C ASN A 63 11.59 -11.05 12.74
N LEU A 64 10.66 -10.92 13.70
CA LEU A 64 11.00 -10.72 15.09
C LEU A 64 11.84 -11.93 15.43
N LYS A 65 13.12 -11.75 15.73
CA LYS A 65 13.92 -12.79 16.38
C LYS A 65 13.08 -13.35 17.55
N GLY A 66 12.47 -14.50 17.33
CA GLY A 66 11.59 -15.22 18.24
C GLY A 66 10.29 -14.50 18.62
N LYS A 67 9.17 -14.85 17.95
CA LYS A 67 7.90 -15.25 18.62
C LYS A 67 6.84 -15.68 17.60
N ASN A 68 6.41 -16.94 17.72
CA ASN A 68 5.24 -17.51 17.07
C ASN A 68 3.98 -16.73 17.46
N THR A 69 3.18 -16.27 16.49
CA THR A 69 1.76 -16.00 16.74
C THR A 69 0.89 -16.44 15.56
N LYS A 70 -0.10 -17.27 15.91
CA LYS A 70 -1.05 -17.98 15.06
C LYS A 70 -1.82 -17.03 14.12
N GLN A 71 -1.92 -17.47 12.87
CA GLN A 71 -2.90 -17.00 11.90
C GLN A 71 -4.31 -17.28 12.47
N MET A 72 -5.07 -16.22 12.73
CA MET A 72 -6.44 -16.32 13.24
C MET A 72 -7.35 -16.75 12.09
N LYS A 73 -7.72 -18.04 12.07
CA LYS A 73 -8.89 -18.56 11.35
C LYS A 73 -10.10 -17.75 11.81
N ARG A 74 -10.77 -17.04 10.90
CA ARG A 74 -12.17 -16.64 11.10
C ARG A 74 -13.03 -17.84 10.74
N GLU A 75 -13.54 -18.52 11.76
CA GLU A 75 -14.79 -19.29 11.66
C GLU A 75 -15.83 -18.50 12.45
N LEU A 76 -16.89 -18.10 11.75
CA LEU A 76 -18.27 -18.06 12.21
C LEU A 76 -19.13 -18.36 10.97
#